data_AF-A0AA90Z5U1-F1
#
_entry.id   AF-A0AA90Z5U1-F1
#
_cell.length_a   1.000
_cell.length_b   1.000
_cell.length_c   1.000
_cell.angle_alpha   90.00
_cell.angle_beta   90.00
_cell.angle_gamma   90.00
#
_symmetry.space_group_name_H-M   'P 1'
#
loop_
_entity.id
_entity.type
_entity.pdbx_description
1 polymer ?
#
loop_
_entity_poly.entity_id
_entity_poly.type
_entity_poly.pdbx_seq_one_letter_code
_entity_poly.pdbx_strand_id
1 'polypeptide(L)' 'MELMKYVEKYNYLKIEMEKSGTMYGLSDPRTIKYSQELDLLLNKVMKIRYLGIKGRKKQPV' A
#
# COMPACT_ATOMS: atom_id res chain seq x y z
N MET A 1 5.96 12.83 17.94
CA MET A 1 6.68 12.65 16.67
C MET A 1 5.84 11.80 15.73
N GLU A 2 5.13 12.41 14.78
CA GLU A 2 4.24 11.71 13.85
C GLU A 2 5.02 10.84 12.84
N LEU A 3 6.22 11.28 12.46
CA LEU A 3 7.10 10.57 11.51
C LEU A 3 7.56 9.20 12.00
N MET A 4 7.95 9.07 13.28
CA MET A 4 8.36 7.78 13.86
C MET A 4 7.25 6.72 13.75
N LYS A 5 5.99 7.10 14.02
CA LYS A 5 4.84 6.20 13.88
C LYS A 5 4.65 5.72 12.44
N TYR A 6 4.91 6.58 11.45
CA TYR A 6 4.83 6.21 10.04
C TYR A 6 5.95 5.23 9.65
N VAL A 7 7.18 5.44 10.13
CA VAL A 7 8.31 4.54 9.87
C VAL A 7 8.08 3.17 10.51
N GLU A 8 7.62 3.12 11.76
CA GLU A 8 7.26 1.87 12.44
C GLU A 8 6.20 1.09 11.67
N LYS A 9 5.13 1.79 11.25
CA LYS A 9 4.05 1.17 10.47
C LYS A 9 4.52 0.69 9.10
N TYR A 10 5.39 1.46 8.43
CA TYR A 10 5.97 1.06 7.14
C TYR A 10 6.80 -0.22 7.28
N ASN A 11 7.69 -0.27 8.26
CA ASN A 11 8.52 -1.45 8.51
C ASN A 11 7.69 -2.69 8.82
N TYR A 12 6.66 -2.54 9.67
CA TYR A 12 5.74 -3.62 9.97
C TYR A 12 5.05 -4.15 8.70
N LEU A 13 4.43 -3.28 7.90
CA LEU A 13 3.71 -3.70 6.70
C LEU A 13 4.64 -4.30 5.64
N LYS A 14 5.86 -3.77 5.49
CA LYS A 14 6.88 -4.32 4.59
C LYS A 14 7.24 -5.76 4.96
N ILE A 15 7.50 -6.00 6.24
CA ILE A 15 7.87 -7.34 6.74
C ILE A 15 6.72 -8.34 6.51
N GLU A 16 5.48 -7.96 6.83
CA GLU A 16 4.34 -8.85 6.67
C GLU A 16 4.00 -9.12 5.19
N MET A 17 4.18 -8.12 4.31
CA MET A 17 4.06 -8.32 2.86
C MET A 17 5.13 -9.29 2.33
N GLU A 18 6.39 -9.15 2.75
CA GLU A 18 7.48 -10.04 2.33
C GLU A 18 7.27 -11.47 2.82
N LYS A 19 6.86 -11.64 4.08
CA LYS A 19 6.51 -12.96 4.65
C LYS A 19 5.35 -13.61 3.89
N SER A 20 4.27 -12.87 3.66
CA SER A 20 3.09 -13.40 2.97
C SER A 20 3.38 -13.69 1.49
N GLY A 21 4.13 -12.83 0.81
CA GLY A 21 4.58 -13.07 -0.56
C GLY A 21 5.46 -14.29 -0.69
N THR A 22 6.33 -14.54 0.30
CA THR A 22 7.18 -15.74 0.34
C THR A 22 6.36 -17.01 0.62
N MET A 23 5.39 -16.94 1.54
CA MET A 23 4.65 -18.12 2.00
C MET A 23 3.47 -18.51 1.10
N TYR A 24 2.79 -17.53 0.52
CA TYR A 24 1.53 -17.73 -0.20
C TYR A 24 1.54 -17.18 -1.64
N GLY A 25 2.58 -16.44 -2.01
CA GLY A 25 2.70 -15.79 -3.32
C GLY A 25 2.15 -14.37 -3.35
N LEU A 26 2.51 -13.65 -4.41
CA LEU A 26 2.17 -12.23 -4.60
C LEU A 26 0.69 -11.98 -4.92
N SER A 27 0.02 -12.98 -5.49
CA SER A 27 -1.41 -12.92 -5.83
C SER A 27 -2.33 -13.29 -4.67
N ASP A 28 -1.78 -13.73 -3.53
CA ASP A 28 -2.58 -14.06 -2.36
C ASP A 28 -3.28 -12.79 -1.82
N PRO A 29 -4.57 -12.86 -1.45
CA PRO A 29 -5.31 -11.71 -0.93
C PRO A 29 -4.65 -11.03 0.27
N ARG A 30 -3.92 -11.77 1.11
CA ARG A 30 -3.18 -11.22 2.26
C ARG A 30 -1.99 -10.39 1.79
N THR A 31 -1.20 -10.90 0.85
CA THR A 31 -0.07 -10.18 0.27
C THR A 31 -0.53 -8.90 -0.44
N ILE A 32 -1.62 -9.00 -1.20
CA ILE A 32 -2.26 -7.84 -1.86
C ILE A 32 -2.72 -6.80 -0.82
N LYS A 33 -3.33 -7.24 0.29
CA LYS A 33 -3.77 -6.34 1.35
C LYS A 33 -2.61 -5.55 1.96
N TYR A 34 -1.50 -6.21 2.30
CA TYR A 34 -0.33 -5.51 2.83
C TYR A 34 0.27 -4.53 1.81
N SER A 35 0.29 -4.90 0.53
CA SER A 35 0.72 -4.01 -0.56
C SER A 35 -0.16 -2.75 -0.67
N GLN A 36 -1.49 -2.90 -0.60
CA GLN A 36 -2.42 -1.78 -0.62
C GLN A 36 -2.27 -0.87 0.61
N GLU A 37 -2.08 -1.44 1.80
CA GLU A 37 -1.86 -0.66 3.02
C GLU A 37 -0.53 0.11 3.00
N LEU A 38 0.53 -0.47 2.42
CA LEU A 38 1.80 0.22 2.17
C LEU A 38 1.64 1.40 1.22
N ASP A 39 0.94 1.21 0.10
CA ASP A 39 0.69 2.27 -0.87
C ASP A 39 -0.09 3.43 -0.25
N LEU A 40 -1.14 3.15 0.52
CA LEU A 40 -1.89 4.18 1.25
C LEU A 40 -1.02 4.94 2.25
N LEU A 41 -0.14 4.24 2.96
CA LEU A 41 0.78 4.85 3.92
C LEU A 41 1.77 5.78 3.22
N LEU A 42 2.38 5.33 2.12
CA LEU A 42 3.31 6.12 1.32
C LEU A 42 2.64 7.35 0.73
N ASN A 43 1.44 7.20 0.16
CA ASN A 43 0.65 8.31 -0.36
C ASN A 43 0.36 9.37 0.73
N LYS A 44 0.02 8.92 1.95
CA LYS A 44 -0.21 9.82 3.09
C LYS A 44 1.05 10.58 3.48
N VAL A 45 2.19 9.90 3.56
CA VAL A 45 3.49 10.50 3.96
C VAL A 45 3.99 11.48 2.90
N MET A 46 3.94 11.09 1.63
CA MET A 46 4.39 11.92 0.52
C MET A 46 3.41 13.07 0.22
N LYS A 47 2.26 13.13 0.92
CA LYS A 47 1.14 14.04 0.61
C LYS A 47 0.71 13.97 -0.86
N ILE A 48 0.99 12.84 -1.52
CA ILE A 48 0.52 12.59 -2.87
C ILE A 48 -0.98 12.39 -2.71
N ARG A 49 -1.76 13.34 -3.23
CA ARG A 49 -3.20 13.13 -3.43
C ARG A 49 -3.36 12.06 -4.49
N TYR A 50 -3.32 10.80 -4.06
CA TYR A 50 -3.70 9.69 -4.91
C TYR A 50 -5.20 9.82 -5.14
N LEU A 51 -5.58 10.38 -6.29
CA LEU A 51 -6.94 10.38 -6.81
C LEU A 51 -7.29 8.94 -7.24
N GLY A 52 -7.23 7.99 -6.31
CA GLY A 52 -7.57 6.60 -6.58
C GLY A 52 -8.94 6.52 -7.22
N ILE A 53 -8.97 6.14 -8.51
CA ILE A 53 -10.13 5.60 -9.24
C ILE A 53 -11.45 6.39 -9.09
N LYS A 54 -11.41 7.69 -8.77
CA LYS A 54 -12.56 8.61 -8.92
C LYS A 54 -12.52 9.37 -10.25
N GLY A 55 -11.62 8.98 -11.14
CA GLY A 55 -11.32 9.68 -12.39
C GLY A 55 -11.28 8.81 -13.65
N ARG A 56 -11.72 7.54 -13.63
CA ARG A 56 -12.09 6.86 -14.88
C ARG A 56 -13.41 7.43 -15.40
N LYS A 57 -13.39 8.70 -15.83
CA LYS A 57 -14.30 9.09 -16.92
C LYS A 57 -13.88 8.21 -18.09
N LYS A 58 -14.78 7.34 -18.54
CA LYS A 58 -14.64 6.54 -19.76
C LYS A 58 -14.03 7.43 -20.84
N GLN A 59 -12.79 7.19 -21.22
CA GLN A 59 -12.32 7.65 -22.52
C GLN A 59 -12.95 6.68 -23.53
N PRO A 60 -13.76 7.17 -24.49
CA PRO A 60 -14.19 6.32 -25.60
C PRO A 60 -12.95 5.99 -26.41
N VAL A 61 -12.70 4.70 -26.61
CA VAL A 61 -11.88 4.19 -27.72
C VAL A 61 -12.85 3.84 -28.83
#